data_AF-A0A533MMV3-F1
#
_entry.id   AF-A0A533MMV3-F1
#
_cell.length_a   1.000
_cell.length_b   1.000
_cell.length_c   1.000
_cell.angle_alpha   90.00
_cell.angle_beta   90.00
_cell.angle_gamma   90.00
#
_symmetry.space_group_name_H-M   'P 1'
#
loop_
_entity.id
_entity.type
_entity.pdbx_description
1 polymer ?
#
loop_
_entity_poly.entity_id
_entity_poly.type
_entity_poly.pdbx_seq_one_letter_code
_entity_poly.pdbx_strand_id
1 'polypeptide(L)' 'MNKFVRNQVKKPIQNPTIRWVFFLFRRITEYTINLGEAVKRDVANMTDELWDILGLMGKKCEKYYV' A
#
# COMPACT_ATOMS: atom_id res chain seq x y z
N MET A 1 -5.01 -14.87 11.06
CA MET A 1 -5.20 -15.09 9.61
C MET A 1 -3.84 -15.13 8.95
N ASN A 2 -3.52 -16.20 8.22
CA ASN A 2 -2.32 -16.24 7.38
C ASN A 2 -2.55 -15.28 6.20
N LYS A 3 -1.99 -14.07 6.28
CA LYS A 3 -2.03 -13.11 5.18
C LYS A 3 -0.98 -13.52 4.16
N PHE A 4 -1.36 -13.57 2.89
CA PHE A 4 -0.48 -13.93 1.78
C PHE A 4 -0.44 -12.78 0.78
N VAL A 5 0.73 -12.54 0.21
CA VAL A 5 0.94 -11.59 -0.89
C VAL A 5 1.11 -12.38 -2.17
N ARG A 6 0.55 -11.91 -3.29
CA ARG A 6 0.77 -12.48 -4.62
C ARG A 6 2.13 -12.05 -5.14
N ASN A 7 2.91 -13.02 -5.60
CA ASN A 7 4.17 -12.74 -6.28
C ASN A 7 3.96 -12.30 -7.74
N GLN A 8 5.06 -12.10 -8.47
CA GLN A 8 5.05 -11.67 -9.89
C GLN A 8 4.20 -12.55 -10.81
N VAL A 9 4.10 -13.84 -10.51
CA VAL A 9 3.31 -14.82 -11.27
C VAL A 9 1.95 -15.12 -10.61
N LYS A 10 1.47 -14.22 -9.75
CA LYS A 10 0.18 -14.29 -9.04
C LYS A 10 0.04 -15.44 -8.04
N LYS A 11 1.13 -16.12 -7.66
CA LYS A 11 1.11 -17.17 -6.63
C LYS A 11 1.13 -16.55 -5.23
N PRO A 12 0.32 -17.06 -4.29
CA PRO A 12 0.36 -16.60 -2.90
C PRO A 12 1.69 -17.01 -2.26
N ILE A 13 2.34 -16.05 -1.59
CA ILE A 13 3.57 -16.23 -0.84
C ILE A 13 3.45 -15.55 0.52
N GLN A 14 4.15 -16.08 1.53
CA GLN A 14 4.15 -15.50 2.89
C GLN A 14 5.33 -14.55 3.12
N ASN A 15 6.44 -14.75 2.40
CA ASN A 15 7.68 -14.00 2.57
C ASN A 15 8.04 -13.28 1.27
N PRO A 16 7.35 -12.16 0.93
CA PRO A 16 7.73 -11.35 -0.21
C PRO A 16 9.10 -10.72 0.02
N THR A 17 9.87 -10.56 -1.06
CA THR A 17 11.11 -9.79 -0.99
C THR A 17 10.78 -8.31 -0.79
N ILE A 18 11.64 -7.57 -0.08
CA ILE A 18 11.49 -6.11 0.09
C ILE A 18 11.42 -5.41 -1.27
N ARG A 19 12.21 -5.88 -2.26
CA ARG A 19 12.18 -5.37 -3.63
C ARG A 19 10.78 -5.51 -4.26
N TRP A 20 10.12 -6.65 -4.03
CA TRP A 20 8.77 -6.88 -4.54
C TRP A 20 7.74 -5.98 -3.85
N VAL A 21 7.84 -5.83 -2.54
CA VAL A 21 7.00 -4.90 -1.78
C VAL A 21 7.12 -3.48 -2.35
N PHE A 22 8.34 -2.95 -2.49
CA PHE A 22 8.52 -1.62 -3.08
C PHE A 22 7.97 -1.50 -4.51
N PHE A 23 8.09 -2.56 -5.33
CA PHE A 23 7.51 -2.57 -6.67
C PHE A 23 5.97 -2.43 -6.64
N LEU A 24 5.29 -3.13 -5.73
CA LEU A 24 3.84 -3.03 -5.58
C LEU A 24 3.41 -1.61 -5.17
N PHE A 25 4.13 -1.00 -4.23
CA PHE A 25 3.84 0.35 -3.73
C PHE A 25 4.07 1.46 -4.76
N ARG A 26 4.91 1.26 -5.78
CA ARG A 26 5.11 2.24 -6.88
C ARG A 26 3.85 2.56 -7.68
N ARG A 27 2.82 1.71 -7.59
CA ARG A 27 1.54 1.91 -8.29
C ARG A 27 0.61 2.84 -7.54
N ILE A 28 0.87 3.07 -6.25
CA ILE A 28 0.10 4.00 -5.43
C ILE A 28 0.40 5.42 -5.87
N THR A 29 -0.65 6.20 -6.07
CA THR A 29 -0.52 7.62 -6.42
C THR A 29 -1.13 8.44 -5.31
N GLU A 30 -0.31 9.22 -4.61
CA GLU A 30 -0.79 10.22 -3.65
C GLU A 30 -1.30 11.43 -4.44
N TYR A 31 -2.47 11.94 -4.05
CA TYR A 31 -3.02 13.15 -4.64
C TYR A 31 -3.67 14.02 -3.56
N THR A 32 -3.66 15.32 -3.83
CA THR A 32 -4.27 16.32 -2.97
C THR A 32 -5.42 16.97 -3.72
N ILE A 33 -6.62 16.94 -3.12
CA ILE A 33 -7.79 17.63 -3.64
C ILE A 33 -7.98 18.90 -2.82
N ASN A 34 -7.95 20.05 -3.50
CA ASN A 34 -8.30 21.33 -2.91
C ASN A 34 -9.80 21.58 -3.09
N LEU A 35 -10.56 21.58 -1.99
CA LEU A 35 -12.00 21.82 -1.92
C LEU A 35 -12.25 23.18 -1.25
N GLY A 36 -11.77 24.26 -1.90
CA GLY A 36 -11.86 25.61 -1.35
C GLY A 36 -11.02 25.76 -0.08
N GLU A 37 -11.68 25.88 1.08
CA GLU A 37 -11.01 25.99 2.39
C GLU A 37 -10.50 24.65 2.93
N ALA A 38 -10.95 23.52 2.38
CA ALA A 38 -10.53 22.19 2.80
C ALA A 38 -9.47 21.62 1.85
N VAL A 39 -8.41 21.04 2.41
CA VAL A 39 -7.43 20.25 1.67
C VAL A 39 -7.57 18.79 2.10
N LYS A 40 -7.88 17.91 1.15
CA LYS A 40 -7.95 16.46 1.40
C LYS A 40 -6.78 15.77 0.72
N ARG A 41 -6.03 14.96 1.48
CA ARG A 41 -5.07 14.00 0.92
C ARG A 41 -5.73 12.65 0.75
N ASP A 42 -5.42 11.98 -0.35
CA ASP A 42 -5.98 10.69 -0.67
C ASP A 42 -4.99 9.89 -1.53
N VAL A 43 -5.18 8.58 -1.60
CA VAL A 43 -4.29 7.65 -2.30
C VAL A 43 -5.08 6.83 -3.32
N ALA A 44 -4.65 6.87 -4.58
CA ALA A 44 -5.23 6.07 -5.65
C ALA A 44 -4.46 4.75 -5.79
N ASN A 45 -5.13 3.73 -6.33
CA ASN A 45 -4.58 2.39 -6.57
C ASN A 45 -4.13 1.65 -5.29
N MET A 46 -4.61 2.06 -4.12
CA MET A 46 -4.41 1.34 -2.87
C MET A 46 -5.40 0.16 -2.81
N THR A 47 -4.89 -1.07 -2.81
CA THR A 47 -5.69 -2.29 -2.76
C THR A 47 -5.67 -2.91 -1.37
N ASP A 48 -6.61 -3.81 -1.06
CA ASP A 48 -6.66 -4.51 0.22
C ASP A 48 -5.36 -5.28 0.51
N GLU A 49 -4.74 -5.84 -0.53
CA GLU A 49 -3.43 -6.51 -0.44
C GLU A 49 -2.31 -5.54 -0.01
N LEU A 50 -2.33 -4.30 -0.51
CA LEU A 50 -1.36 -3.28 -0.13
C LEU A 50 -1.60 -2.78 1.30
N TRP A 51 -2.86 -2.66 1.73
CA TRP A 51 -3.21 -2.37 3.12
C TRP A 51 -2.74 -3.46 4.07
N ASP A 52 -2.89 -4.73 3.68
CA ASP A 52 -2.42 -5.86 4.45
C ASP A 52 -0.90 -5.85 4.60
N ILE A 53 -0.15 -5.56 3.54
CA ILE A 53 1.31 -5.41 3.60
C ILE A 53 1.70 -4.23 4.48
N LEU A 54 1.03 -3.08 4.33
CA LEU A 54 1.32 -1.88 5.10
C LEU A 54 1.12 -2.12 6.61
N GLY A 55 0.06 -2.85 6.97
CA GLY A 55 -0.19 -3.28 8.35
C GLY A 55 0.91 -4.16 8.96
N LEU A 56 1.58 -4.97 8.13
CA LEU A 56 2.73 -5.77 8.57
C LEU A 56 4.01 -4.94 8.73
N MET A 57 4.16 -3.85 7.96
CA MET A 57 5.28 -2.90 8.10
C MET A 57 5.12 -2.00 9.34
N GLY A 58 3.88 -1.84 9.81
CA GLY A 58 3.52 -1.19 11.06
C GLY A 58 3.31 0.33 10.94
N LYS A 59 2.87 0.93 12.06
CA LYS A 59 2.39 2.32 12.13
C LYS A 59 3.34 3.39 11.59
N LYS A 60 4.66 3.14 11.65
CA LYS A 60 5.67 4.07 11.12
C LYS A 60 5.58 4.21 9.60
N CYS A 61 5.15 3.17 8.90
CA CYS A 61 4.93 3.17 7.47
C CYS A 61 3.50 3.59 7.11
N GLU A 62 2.50 3.18 7.90
CA GLU A 62 1.09 3.52 7.66
C GLU A 62 0.83 5.03 7.54
N LYS A 63 1.48 5.85 8.38
CA LYS A 63 1.31 7.32 8.42
C LYS A 63 1.60 8.07 7.10
N TYR A 64 2.23 7.41 6.12
CA TYR A 64 2.52 8.02 4.82
C TYR A 64 1.38 7.84 3.82
N TYR A 65 0.38 7.03 4.15
CA TYR A 65 -0.75 6.69 3.27
C TYR A 65 -2.11 7.01 3.90
N VAL A 66 -2.13 7.61 5.10
CA VAL A 66 -3.31 7.98 5.89
C VAL A 66 -3.27 9.46 6.22
#